data_AF-A0A7V6JX38-F1
#
_entry.id   AF-A0A7V6JX38-F1
#
_cell.length_a   1.000
_cell.length_b   1.000
_cell.length_c   1.000
_cell.angle_alpha   90.00
_cell.angle_beta   90.00
_cell.angle_gamma   90.00
#
_symmetry.space_group_name_H-M   'P 1'
#
loop_
_entity.id
_entity.type
_entity.pdbx_description
1 polymer ?
#
loop_
_entity_poly.entity_id
_entity_poly.type
_entity_poly.pdbx_seq_one_letter_code
_entity_poly.pdbx_strand_id
1 'polypeptide(L)'
;MENIKYNYIVIEGNIGAGKTTLASMIARDCNAKLILERFADNPFLPKFYNDPARYAFPLELSFLADRYGQLRDELVEPDLFKSFTVADYYFMKSLIFSSKTLEQDEFNLYRQIFYIIYSSIPKPDLYVYLHVPP
;
A
#
# COMPACT_ATOMS: atom_id res chain seq x y z
N MET A 1 24.33 19.69 3.09
CA MET A 1 23.12 18.96 2.69
C MET A 1 22.39 18.65 3.98
N GLU A 2 21.21 19.22 4.20
CA GLU A 2 20.41 18.88 5.39
C GLU A 2 20.15 17.37 5.41
N ASN A 3 20.45 16.72 6.53
CA ASN A 3 20.15 15.30 6.72
C ASN A 3 18.64 15.12 6.62
N ILE A 4 18.18 14.47 5.55
CA ILE A 4 16.79 14.06 5.43
C ILE A 4 16.56 13.01 6.53
N LYS A 5 15.69 13.33 7.49
CA LYS A 5 15.45 12.53 8.70
C LYS A 5 14.61 11.26 8.44
N TYR A 6 13.98 11.15 7.28
CA TYR A 6 13.00 10.13 6.95
C TYR A 6 13.49 9.25 5.79
N ASN A 7 13.50 7.94 5.97
CA ASN A 7 13.86 6.97 4.93
C ASN A 7 12.62 6.47 4.16
N TYR A 8 11.46 6.45 4.81
CA TYR A 8 10.20 6.02 4.20
C TYR A 8 9.04 6.94 4.57
N ILE A 9 8.48 7.61 3.56
CA ILE A 9 7.33 8.51 3.68
C ILE A 9 6.15 7.90 2.93
N VAL A 10 4.97 7.94 3.53
CA VAL A 10 3.72 7.50 2.90
C VAL A 10 2.74 8.66 2.82
N ILE A 11 2.08 8.80 1.68
CA ILE A 11 1.04 9.78 1.42
C ILE A 11 -0.29 9.05 1.23
N GLU A 12 -1.28 9.40 2.04
CA GLU A 12 -2.57 8.72 2.10
C GLU A 12 -3.73 9.70 2.08
N GLY A 13 -4.92 9.23 1.71
CA GLY A 13 -6.05 10.10 1.42
C GLY A 13 -7.04 9.52 0.40
N ASN A 14 -8.19 10.17 0.26
CA ASN A 14 -9.28 9.69 -0.59
C ASN A 14 -8.88 9.59 -2.09
N ILE A 15 -9.66 8.84 -2.86
CA ILE A 15 -9.52 8.82 -4.33
C ILE A 15 -9.72 10.25 -4.85
N GLY A 16 -8.83 10.69 -5.76
CA GLY A 16 -8.85 12.05 -6.28
C GLY A 16 -8.17 13.11 -5.40
N ALA A 17 -7.67 12.76 -4.20
CA ALA A 17 -7.04 13.73 -3.29
C ALA A 17 -5.65 14.26 -3.73
N GLY A 18 -5.12 13.82 -4.86
CA GLY A 18 -3.81 14.26 -5.36
C GLY A 18 -2.59 13.52 -4.79
N LYS A 19 -2.78 12.35 -4.15
CA LYS A 19 -1.69 11.54 -3.56
C LYS A 19 -0.56 11.25 -4.54
N THR A 20 -0.90 10.65 -5.69
CA THR A 20 0.06 10.27 -6.74
C THR A 20 0.79 11.50 -7.29
N THR A 21 0.08 12.62 -7.45
CA THR A 21 0.67 13.89 -7.89
C THR A 21 1.71 14.38 -6.88
N LEU A 22 1.36 14.45 -5.60
CA LEU A 22 2.28 14.90 -4.56
C LEU A 22 3.48 13.96 -4.41
N ALA A 23 3.25 12.64 -4.37
CA ALA A 23 4.32 11.65 -4.30
C ALA A 23 5.31 11.78 -5.47
N SER A 24 4.77 11.97 -6.68
CA SER A 24 5.59 12.16 -7.90
C SER A 24 6.39 13.45 -7.87
N MET A 25 5.81 14.55 -7.38
CA MET A 25 6.52 15.82 -7.21
C MET A 25 7.67 15.69 -6.21
N ILE A 26 7.43 15.07 -5.04
CA ILE A 26 8.47 14.83 -4.03
C ILE A 26 9.58 13.94 -4.58
N ALA A 27 9.22 12.85 -5.28
CA ALA A 27 10.19 11.95 -5.89
C ALA A 27 11.12 12.67 -6.88
N ARG A 28 10.54 13.52 -7.74
CA ARG A 28 11.29 14.32 -8.71
C ARG A 28 12.17 15.37 -8.03
N ASP A 29 11.59 16.16 -7.13
CA ASP A 29 12.24 17.35 -6.58
C ASP A 29 13.31 17.00 -5.52
N CYS A 30 13.20 15.82 -4.89
CA CYS A 30 14.13 15.35 -3.85
C CYS A 30 14.97 14.12 -4.26
N ASN A 31 14.90 13.68 -5.52
CA ASN A 31 15.53 12.42 -5.98
C ASN A 31 15.18 11.22 -5.07
N ALA A 32 13.92 11.12 -4.67
CA ALA A 32 13.43 9.98 -3.90
C ALA A 32 12.96 8.85 -4.82
N LYS A 33 12.96 7.64 -4.27
CA LYS A 33 12.35 6.47 -4.89
C LYS A 33 10.83 6.60 -4.79
N LEU A 34 10.12 6.39 -5.90
CA LEU A 34 8.67 6.50 -5.97
C LEU A 34 8.03 5.10 -5.98
N ILE A 35 7.15 4.84 -5.02
CA ILE A 35 6.31 3.65 -5.01
C ILE A 35 4.86 4.08 -5.24
N LEU A 36 4.28 3.64 -6.36
CA LEU A 36 2.88 3.89 -6.68
C LEU A 36 2.04 2.65 -6.39
N GLU A 37 0.80 2.84 -5.95
CA GLU A 37 -0.19 1.78 -5.86
C GLU A 37 -0.41 1.20 -7.27
N ARG A 38 -0.10 -0.08 -7.42
CA ARG A 38 -0.35 -0.82 -8.66
C ARG A 38 -1.63 -1.62 -8.49
N PHE A 39 -2.49 -1.55 -9.49
CA PHE A 39 -3.60 -2.48 -9.64
C PHE A 39 -3.12 -3.58 -10.57
N ALA A 40 -2.84 -4.76 -10.02
CA ALA A 40 -2.50 -5.91 -10.84
C ALA A 40 -3.73 -6.38 -11.64
N ASP A 41 -3.49 -6.99 -12.79
CA ASP A 41 -4.51 -7.78 -13.50
C ASP A 41 -4.90 -8.97 -12.62
N ASN A 42 -5.93 -8.76 -11.82
CA ASN A 42 -6.32 -9.69 -10.78
C ASN A 42 -7.36 -10.68 -11.33
N PRO A 43 -7.04 -11.99 -11.45
CA PRO A 43 -7.96 -12.98 -12.02
C PRO A 43 -9.21 -13.23 -11.16
N PHE A 44 -9.21 -12.77 -9.90
CA PHE A 44 -10.37 -12.85 -9.01
C PHE A 44 -11.29 -11.63 -9.13
N LEU A 45 -10.80 -10.49 -9.64
CA LEU A 45 -11.61 -9.27 -9.69
C LEU A 45 -12.86 -9.41 -10.59
N PRO A 46 -12.78 -9.96 -11.82
CA PRO A 46 -13.99 -10.26 -12.61
C PRO A 46 -14.91 -11.29 -11.95
N LYS A 47 -14.36 -12.24 -11.20
CA LYS A 47 -15.14 -13.29 -10.52
C LYS A 47 -15.88 -12.72 -9.30
N PHE A 48 -15.25 -11.82 -8.57
CA PHE A 48 -15.83 -11.08 -7.47
C PHE A 48 -17.03 -10.25 -7.90
N TYR A 49 -16.97 -9.59 -9.06
CA TYR A 49 -18.14 -8.87 -9.58
C TYR A 49 -19.35 -9.78 -9.86
N ASN A 50 -19.13 -11.07 -10.11
CA ASN A 50 -20.21 -12.04 -10.33
C ASN A 50 -20.70 -12.71 -9.04
N ASP A 51 -19.79 -13.03 -8.11
CA ASP A 51 -20.09 -13.71 -6.85
C ASP A 51 -19.17 -13.19 -5.74
N PRO A 52 -19.52 -12.06 -5.09
CA PRO A 52 -18.69 -11.45 -4.06
C PRO A 52 -18.44 -12.40 -2.88
N ALA A 53 -19.48 -13.11 -2.41
CA ALA A 53 -19.39 -13.99 -1.25
C ALA A 53 -18.36 -15.10 -1.44
N ARG A 54 -18.21 -15.62 -2.67
CA ARG A 54 -17.25 -16.69 -2.97
C ARG A 54 -15.83 -16.19 -3.25
N TYR A 55 -15.69 -15.00 -3.83
CA TYR A 55 -14.41 -14.52 -4.36
C TYR A 55 -13.80 -13.35 -3.58
N ALA A 56 -14.48 -12.82 -2.55
CA ALA A 56 -13.98 -11.77 -1.67
C ALA A 56 -12.63 -12.15 -1.04
N PHE A 57 -12.56 -13.32 -0.39
CA PHE A 57 -11.34 -13.78 0.27
C PHE A 57 -10.13 -13.94 -0.66
N PRO A 58 -10.20 -14.70 -1.77
CA PRO A 58 -9.06 -14.80 -2.68
C PRO A 58 -8.71 -13.47 -3.36
N LEU A 59 -9.69 -12.60 -3.59
CA LEU A 59 -9.43 -11.24 -4.10
C LEU A 59 -8.61 -10.42 -3.10
N GLU A 60 -9.02 -10.33 -1.84
CA GLU A 60 -8.28 -9.59 -0.82
C GLU A 60 -6.88 -10.18 -0.58
N LEU A 61 -6.74 -11.52 -0.56
CA LEU A 61 -5.44 -12.18 -0.43
C LEU A 61 -4.50 -11.88 -1.60
N SER A 62 -5.01 -11.81 -2.83
CA SER A 62 -4.18 -11.46 -3.99
C SER A 62 -3.71 -10.00 -3.92
N PHE A 63 -4.56 -9.05 -3.50
CA PHE A 63 -4.11 -7.69 -3.24
C PHE A 63 -3.06 -7.60 -2.13
N LEU A 64 -3.19 -8.41 -1.07
CA LEU A 64 -2.21 -8.49 0.01
C LEU A 64 -0.85 -9.00 -0.50
N ALA A 65 -0.86 -10.07 -1.31
CA ALA A 65 0.33 -10.68 -1.88
C ALA A 65 1.06 -9.72 -2.85
N ASP A 66 0.32 -9.05 -3.73
CA ASP A 66 0.89 -8.09 -4.68
C ASP A 66 1.56 -6.91 -3.98
N ARG A 67 0.88 -6.32 -2.98
CA ARG A 67 1.44 -5.22 -2.19
C ARG A 67 2.66 -5.67 -1.39
N TYR A 68 2.63 -6.88 -0.83
CA TYR A 68 3.79 -7.42 -0.13
C TYR A 68 4.99 -7.59 -1.07
N GLY A 69 4.78 -8.19 -2.23
CA GLY A 69 5.83 -8.37 -3.24
C GLY A 69 6.46 -7.02 -3.62
N GLN A 70 5.62 -6.03 -3.96
CA GLN A 70 6.10 -4.69 -4.29
C GLN A 70 6.89 -4.06 -3.15
N LEU A 71 6.35 -4.00 -1.93
CA LEU A 71 7.03 -3.32 -0.83
C LEU A 71 8.29 -4.06 -0.37
N ARG A 72 8.30 -5.38 -0.41
CA ARG A 72 9.50 -6.17 -0.11
C ARG A 72 10.61 -5.84 -1.11
N ASP A 73 10.31 -5.91 -2.40
CA ASP A 73 11.30 -5.70 -3.45
C ASP A 73 11.79 -4.24 -3.48
N GLU A 74 10.92 -3.29 -3.10
CA GLU A 74 11.24 -1.87 -3.20
C GLU A 74 11.79 -1.25 -1.90
N LEU A 75 11.53 -1.81 -0.71
CA LEU A 75 11.94 -1.24 0.58
C LEU A 75 12.97 -2.06 1.38
N VAL A 76 13.09 -3.36 1.13
CA VAL A 76 14.01 -4.21 1.92
C VAL A 76 15.46 -4.03 1.47
N GLU A 77 15.68 -3.88 0.16
CA GLU A 77 17.00 -3.58 -0.37
C GLU A 77 17.20 -2.06 -0.53
N PRO A 78 18.19 -1.45 0.15
CA PRO A 78 18.46 -0.03 0.03
C PRO A 78 18.89 0.33 -1.40
N ASP A 79 18.20 1.30 -2.00
CA ASP A 79 18.66 1.91 -3.24
C ASP A 79 19.80 2.90 -2.93
N LEU A 80 21.02 2.53 -3.33
CA LEU A 80 22.23 3.32 -3.07
C LEU A 80 22.25 4.69 -3.76
N PHE A 81 21.35 4.93 -4.72
CA PHE A 81 21.30 6.16 -5.52
C PHE A 81 20.14 7.09 -5.16
N LYS A 82 19.25 6.67 -4.25
CA LYS A 82 18.08 7.43 -3.82
C LYS A 82 18.21 7.90 -2.39
N SER A 83 17.74 9.11 -2.13
CA SER A 83 17.89 9.72 -0.80
C SER A 83 16.92 9.13 0.24
N PHE A 84 15.70 8.79 -0.19
CA PHE A 84 14.67 8.13 0.62
C PHE A 84 13.58 7.57 -0.31
N THR A 85 12.57 6.93 0.26
CA THR A 85 11.39 6.42 -0.47
C THR A 85 10.13 7.18 -0.11
N VAL A 86 9.32 7.52 -1.12
CA VAL A 86 7.98 8.07 -0.98
C VAL A 86 6.97 7.15 -1.68
N ALA A 87 5.90 6.77 -0.97
CA ALA A 87 4.80 5.97 -1.49
C ALA A 87 3.47 6.75 -1.47
N ASP A 88 2.60 6.49 -2.45
CA ASP A 88 1.26 7.10 -2.52
C ASP A 88 0.13 6.22 -1.91
N TYR A 89 0.51 5.17 -1.20
CA TYR A 89 -0.37 4.30 -0.43
C TYR A 89 0.39 3.65 0.73
N TYR A 90 -0.36 3.16 1.72
CA TYR A 90 0.14 2.38 2.84
C TYR A 90 -0.36 0.94 2.81
N PHE A 91 0.48 0.01 3.26
CA PHE A 91 0.13 -1.41 3.34
C PHE A 91 -1.14 -1.69 4.16
N MET A 92 -1.37 -0.89 5.21
CA MET A 92 -2.53 -1.02 6.11
C MET A 92 -3.88 -0.85 5.40
N LYS A 93 -3.88 -0.24 4.22
CA LYS A 93 -5.05 -0.18 3.33
C LYS A 93 -5.66 -1.56 3.12
N SER A 94 -4.84 -2.60 2.92
CA SER A 94 -5.30 -3.98 2.71
C SER A 94 -6.12 -4.51 3.89
N LEU A 95 -5.85 -4.07 5.12
CA LEU A 95 -6.61 -4.48 6.32
C LEU A 95 -7.95 -3.73 6.41
N ILE A 96 -7.97 -2.46 5.98
CA ILE A 96 -9.19 -1.64 5.99
C ILE A 96 -10.19 -2.16 4.95
N PHE A 97 -9.74 -2.41 3.71
CA PHE A 97 -10.61 -2.91 2.65
C PHE A 97 -11.16 -4.30 2.97
N SER A 98 -10.30 -5.22 3.41
CA SER A 98 -10.75 -6.56 3.76
C SER A 98 -11.77 -6.57 4.92
N SER A 99 -11.69 -5.62 5.87
CA SER A 99 -12.71 -5.49 6.92
C SER A 99 -14.10 -5.08 6.41
N LYS A 100 -14.18 -4.54 5.19
CA LYS A 100 -15.43 -4.15 4.52
C LYS A 100 -15.92 -5.21 3.55
N THR A 101 -14.99 -5.98 2.98
CA THR A 101 -15.28 -6.96 1.93
C THR A 101 -15.54 -8.37 2.49
N LEU A 102 -14.88 -8.75 3.59
CA LEU A 102 -14.88 -10.13 4.11
C LEU A 102 -15.89 -10.33 5.24
N GLU A 103 -16.46 -11.53 5.27
CA GLU A 103 -17.23 -12.03 6.41
C GLU A 103 -16.33 -12.24 7.64
N GLN A 104 -16.93 -12.30 8.83
CA GLN A 104 -16.19 -12.24 10.10
C GLN A 104 -15.09 -13.32 10.24
N ASP A 105 -15.38 -14.56 9.87
CA ASP A 105 -14.42 -15.68 9.98
C ASP A 105 -13.28 -15.55 8.97
N GLU A 106 -13.60 -15.16 7.74
CA GLU A 106 -12.64 -14.88 6.67
C GLU A 106 -11.74 -13.69 7.03
N PHE A 107 -12.32 -12.61 7.56
CA PHE A 107 -11.59 -11.45 8.03
C PHE A 107 -10.63 -11.79 9.17
N ASN A 108 -11.05 -12.65 10.11
CA ASN A 108 -10.20 -13.08 11.22
C ASN A 108 -8.96 -13.84 10.70
N LEU A 109 -9.14 -14.77 9.75
CA LEU A 109 -8.04 -15.48 9.12
C LEU A 109 -7.15 -14.53 8.31
N TYR A 110 -7.74 -13.68 7.48
CA TYR A 110 -7.03 -12.66 6.72
C TYR A 110 -6.17 -11.77 7.61
N ARG A 111 -6.73 -11.31 8.74
CA ARG A 111 -6.04 -10.44 9.70
C ARG A 111 -4.82 -11.11 10.33
N GLN A 112 -4.90 -12.42 10.62
CA GLN A 112 -3.74 -13.17 11.09
C GLN A 112 -2.63 -13.20 10.04
N ILE A 113 -2.97 -13.53 8.79
CA ILE A 113 -2.03 -13.54 7.66
C ILE A 113 -1.43 -12.15 7.45
N PHE A 114 -2.25 -11.11 7.49
CA PHE A 114 -1.83 -9.72 7.35
C PHE A 114 -0.74 -9.36 8.37
N TYR A 115 -0.91 -9.67 9.65
CA TYR A 115 0.08 -9.29 10.68
C TYR A 115 1.37 -10.09 10.60
N ILE A 116 1.31 -11.36 10.16
CA ILE A 116 2.52 -12.16 9.87
C ILE A 116 3.34 -11.44 8.80
N ILE A 117 2.71 -11.10 7.68
CA ILE A 117 3.38 -10.41 6.56
C ILE A 117 3.86 -9.01 6.98
N TYR A 118 3.00 -8.22 7.62
CA TYR A 118 3.28 -6.84 8.01
C TYR A 118 4.48 -6.72 8.96
N SER A 119 4.74 -7.75 9.79
CA SER A 119 5.93 -7.78 10.65
C SER A 119 7.26 -7.81 9.89
N SER A 120 7.24 -8.19 8.60
CA SER A 120 8.42 -8.29 7.74
C SER A 120 8.64 -7.07 6.83
N ILE A 121 7.76 -6.07 6.87
CA ILE A 121 7.82 -4.89 6.01
C ILE A 121 8.29 -3.66 6.82
N PRO A 122 9.15 -2.79 6.25
CA PRO A 122 9.48 -1.50 6.87
C PRO A 122 8.25 -0.64 7.14
N LYS A 123 8.21 0.00 8.31
CA LYS A 123 7.17 0.96 8.67
C LYS A 123 7.57 2.36 8.21
N PRO A 124 6.61 3.22 7.84
CA PRO A 124 6.91 4.60 7.46
C PRO A 124 7.41 5.39 8.66
N ASP A 125 8.40 6.23 8.42
CA ASP A 125 8.89 7.22 9.39
C ASP A 125 7.97 8.44 9.46
N LEU A 126 7.26 8.71 8.36
CA LEU A 126 6.30 9.80 8.24
C LEU A 126 5.06 9.36 7.44
N TYR A 127 3.89 9.66 8.00
CA TYR A 127 2.60 9.45 7.35
C TYR A 127 1.96 10.82 7.07
N VAL A 128 1.72 11.13 5.80
CA VAL A 128 1.14 12.38 5.33
C VAL A 128 -0.29 12.11 4.88
N TYR A 129 -1.25 12.69 5.56
CA TYR A 129 -2.67 12.57 5.19
C TYR A 129 -3.12 13.79 4.38
N LEU A 130 -3.54 13.55 3.13
CA LEU A 130 -4.18 14.54 2.27
C LEU A 130 -5.68 14.58 2.58
N HIS A 131 -6.05 15.59 3.35
CA HIS A 131 -7.43 15.86 3.69
C HIS A 131 -8.11 16.68 2.59
N VAL A 132 -9.14 16.09 1.98
CA VAL A 132 -10.05 16.79 1.07
C VAL A 132 -11.45 16.72 1.68
N PRO A 133 -12.07 17.87 2.01
CA PRO A 133 -13.44 17.89 2.51
C PRO A 133 -14.41 17.27 1.48
N PRO A 134 -15.43 16.53 1.94
CA PRO A 134 -16.44 15.93 1.06
C PRO A 134 -17.28 16.97 0.31
#